data_AF-A0A7V9DMV8-F1
#
_entry.id   AF-A0A7V9DMV8-F1
#
_cell.length_a   1.000
_cell.length_b   1.000
_cell.length_c   1.000
_cell.angle_alpha   90.00
_cell.angle_beta   90.00
_cell.angle_gamma   90.00
#
_symmetry.space_group_name_H-M   'P 1'
#
loop_
_entity.id
_entity.type
_entity.pdbx_description
1 polymer ?
#
loop_
_entity_poly.entity_id
_entity_poly.type
_entity_poly.pdbx_seq_one_letter_code
_entity_poly.pdbx_strand_id
1 'polypeptide(L)'
;MAADETIHPAFQAWAKQQTRSAATLAADRASDDISDEFRPDRFRPERSKTEIESGETTEPVHLDPDSASRLIVAAARLAAGFFRPTQRSVVVWIEGDSELAVEIGGVRIDIGDGRVDLLLPVRCDQTGAADVVVTFAVGASQRPAGLYASTLRRPTGPKLIIDTWGDALVAFAWKTLLELASQLAGAIGGKDGRGNLLVPAELRASREGLTILPMGRFRFAGSSGLKSRTVT
;
A
#
# COMPACT_ATOMS: atom_id res chain seq x y z
N MET A 1 3.10 -22.98 -27.04
CA MET A 1 1.91 -22.40 -27.69
C MET A 1 1.69 -21.08 -26.98
N ALA A 2 2.19 -19.98 -27.56
CA ALA A 2 2.08 -18.65 -26.96
C ALA A 2 0.64 -18.17 -27.18
N ALA A 3 -0.13 -18.01 -26.12
CA ALA A 3 -1.42 -17.34 -26.19
C ALA A 3 -1.16 -15.87 -26.55
N ASP A 4 -1.91 -15.37 -27.51
CA ASP A 4 -1.92 -13.97 -27.92
C ASP A 4 -2.51 -13.15 -26.75
N GLU A 5 -1.65 -12.50 -25.96
CA GLU A 5 -1.99 -11.67 -24.78
C GLU A 5 -2.62 -10.33 -25.20
N THR A 6 -3.67 -10.38 -26.02
CA THR A 6 -4.27 -9.20 -26.62
C THR A 6 -5.48 -8.77 -25.80
N ILE A 7 -5.32 -7.73 -24.98
CA ILE A 7 -6.41 -7.11 -24.19
C ILE A 7 -7.62 -6.82 -25.09
N HIS A 8 -8.81 -7.23 -24.68
CA HIS A 8 -10.02 -7.11 -25.48
C HIS A 8 -10.30 -5.65 -25.93
N PRO A 9 -10.69 -5.41 -27.20
CA PRO A 9 -10.86 -4.06 -27.76
C PRO A 9 -11.84 -3.17 -26.97
N ALA A 10 -12.86 -3.75 -26.35
CA ALA A 10 -13.80 -3.02 -25.50
C ALA A 10 -13.12 -2.45 -24.24
N PHE A 11 -12.21 -3.21 -23.62
CA PHE A 11 -11.40 -2.73 -22.50
C PHE A 11 -10.42 -1.65 -22.94
N GLN A 12 -9.80 -1.79 -24.12
CA GLN A 12 -8.92 -0.74 -24.65
C GLN A 12 -9.66 0.56 -24.96
N ALA A 13 -10.83 0.49 -25.59
CA ALA A 13 -11.66 1.63 -25.93
C ALA A 13 -12.15 2.35 -24.66
N TRP A 14 -12.60 1.57 -23.67
CA TRP A 14 -13.01 2.10 -22.39
C TRP A 14 -11.84 2.71 -21.60
N ALA A 15 -10.68 2.05 -21.53
CA ALA A 15 -9.51 2.56 -20.80
C ALA A 15 -9.07 3.92 -21.36
N LYS A 16 -9.13 4.09 -22.69
CA LYS A 16 -8.89 5.39 -23.34
C LYS A 16 -9.92 6.46 -22.95
N GLN A 17 -11.19 6.08 -22.77
CA GLN A 17 -12.27 6.98 -22.38
C GLN A 17 -12.19 7.39 -20.91
N GLN A 18 -11.81 6.47 -20.02
CA GLN A 18 -11.61 6.77 -18.60
C GLN A 18 -10.29 7.49 -18.33
N THR A 19 -9.23 7.22 -19.12
CA THR A 19 -8.01 8.05 -19.08
C THR A 19 -8.35 9.50 -19.42
N ARG A 20 -9.34 9.78 -20.28
CA ARG A 20 -9.83 11.14 -20.55
C ARG A 20 -10.62 11.74 -19.39
N SER A 21 -11.53 11.00 -18.75
CA SER A 21 -12.28 11.50 -17.58
C SER A 21 -11.41 11.65 -16.32
N ALA A 22 -10.49 10.72 -16.08
CA ALA A 22 -9.51 10.80 -15.01
C ALA A 22 -8.46 11.89 -15.30
N ALA A 23 -8.04 12.11 -16.55
CA ALA A 23 -7.18 13.23 -16.91
C ALA A 23 -7.83 14.59 -16.62
N THR A 24 -9.14 14.74 -16.73
CA THR A 24 -9.83 15.98 -16.33
C THR A 24 -9.80 16.22 -14.82
N LEU A 25 -9.71 15.16 -13.99
CA LEU A 25 -9.56 15.24 -12.53
C LEU A 25 -8.09 15.18 -12.06
N ALA A 26 -7.18 14.67 -12.90
CA ALA A 26 -5.75 14.46 -12.61
C ALA A 26 -4.84 15.50 -13.27
N ALA A 27 -5.33 16.31 -14.22
CA ALA A 27 -4.58 17.39 -14.84
C ALA A 27 -4.08 18.43 -13.82
N ASP A 28 -4.70 18.52 -12.64
CA ASP A 28 -4.22 19.35 -11.52
C ASP A 28 -3.15 18.66 -10.64
N ARG A 29 -2.87 17.36 -10.81
CA ARG A 29 -1.96 16.57 -9.94
C ARG A 29 -0.90 15.74 -10.69
N ALA A 30 -0.85 15.88 -12.01
CA ALA A 30 -0.07 15.03 -12.92
C ALA A 30 1.47 15.21 -12.89
N SER A 31 1.99 16.18 -12.14
CA SER A 31 3.40 16.59 -12.19
C SER A 31 4.27 16.06 -11.03
N ASP A 32 3.70 15.44 -10.00
CA ASP A 32 4.45 15.12 -8.79
C ASP A 32 5.07 13.71 -8.89
N ASP A 33 6.38 13.62 -8.60
CA ASP A 33 7.05 12.36 -8.30
C ASP A 33 6.29 11.69 -7.14
N ILE A 34 6.01 10.39 -7.21
CA ILE A 34 5.30 9.68 -6.13
C ILE A 34 6.04 9.83 -4.79
N SER A 35 7.37 9.96 -4.83
CA SER A 35 8.16 10.26 -3.62
C SER A 35 7.94 11.67 -3.08
N ASP A 36 7.46 12.63 -3.91
CA ASP A 36 7.08 13.97 -3.49
C ASP A 36 5.80 13.99 -2.65
N GLU A 37 4.89 13.01 -2.86
CA GLU A 37 3.69 12.87 -2.04
C GLU A 37 4.04 12.52 -0.58
N PHE A 38 5.10 11.75 -0.37
CA PHE A 38 5.58 11.36 0.97
C PHE A 38 6.58 12.33 1.58
N ARG A 39 6.84 13.50 0.98
CA ARG A 39 7.87 14.43 1.48
C ARG A 39 7.62 14.82 2.95
N PRO A 40 8.63 14.69 3.83
CA PRO A 40 8.49 15.01 5.24
C PRO A 40 8.02 16.44 5.48
N ASP A 41 8.41 17.41 4.64
CA ASP A 41 8.00 18.82 4.75
C ASP A 41 6.46 19.01 4.69
N ARG A 42 5.71 18.04 4.15
CA ARG A 42 4.24 18.02 4.13
C ARG A 42 3.60 17.46 5.41
N PHE A 43 4.38 16.80 6.28
CA PHE A 43 3.90 16.09 7.47
C PHE A 43 4.58 16.53 8.79
N ARG A 44 5.81 17.05 8.74
CA ARG A 44 6.55 17.60 9.89
C ARG A 44 7.65 18.56 9.42
N PRO A 45 7.70 19.82 9.91
CA PRO A 45 8.72 20.77 9.47
C PRO A 45 10.11 20.56 10.09
N GLU A 46 10.26 19.72 11.11
CA GLU A 46 11.56 19.50 11.78
C GLU A 46 11.96 18.01 11.76
N ARG A 47 12.96 17.68 10.93
CA ARG A 47 13.69 16.42 11.06
C ARG A 47 14.46 16.45 12.37
N SER A 48 14.09 15.58 13.31
CA SER A 48 14.95 15.24 14.44
C SER A 48 16.31 14.81 13.89
N LYS A 49 17.38 15.56 14.22
CA LYS A 49 18.77 15.23 13.87
C LYS A 49 19.32 14.06 14.69
N THR A 50 18.54 13.50 15.60
CA THR A 50 18.99 12.37 16.42
C THR A 50 19.22 11.17 15.54
N GLU A 51 20.46 10.69 15.56
CA GLU A 51 20.90 9.50 14.84
C GLU A 51 20.22 8.28 15.46
N ILE A 52 19.36 7.59 14.71
CA ILE A 52 18.62 6.42 15.21
C ILE A 52 19.49 5.18 15.08
N GLU A 53 19.71 4.47 16.19
CA GLU A 53 20.48 3.23 16.21
C GLU A 53 19.69 2.05 15.61
N SER A 54 20.42 0.98 15.27
CA SER A 54 19.82 -0.25 14.75
C SER A 54 18.90 -0.90 15.79
N GLY A 55 17.61 -1.04 15.48
CA GLY A 55 16.60 -1.59 16.39
C GLY A 55 16.00 -0.56 17.36
N GLU A 56 16.50 0.68 17.37
CA GLU A 56 15.91 1.78 18.12
C GLU A 56 14.68 2.34 17.39
N THR A 57 13.64 2.70 18.15
CA THR A 57 12.39 3.27 17.63
C THR A 57 12.37 4.78 17.75
N THR A 58 11.71 5.47 16.82
CA THR A 58 11.48 6.92 16.90
C THR A 58 10.16 7.27 17.58
N GLU A 59 9.86 8.56 17.68
CA GLU A 59 8.49 9.02 17.89
C GLU A 59 7.54 8.41 16.85
N PRO A 60 6.32 7.99 17.26
CA PRO A 60 5.32 7.53 16.32
C PRO A 60 4.96 8.61 15.29
N VAL A 61 4.79 8.18 14.05
CA VAL A 61 4.27 9.01 12.97
C VAL A 61 2.77 8.80 12.90
N HIS A 62 2.01 9.85 13.17
CA HIS A 62 0.56 9.85 13.06
C HIS A 62 0.13 10.44 11.71
N LEU A 63 -0.84 9.80 11.09
CA LEU A 63 -1.46 10.20 9.83
C LEU A 63 -2.96 10.28 10.02
N ASP A 64 -3.51 11.49 9.93
CA ASP A 64 -4.95 11.71 10.00
C ASP A 64 -5.68 11.03 8.81
N PRO A 65 -7.01 10.82 8.88
CA PRO A 65 -7.74 10.05 7.88
C PRO A 65 -7.73 10.69 6.48
N ASP A 66 -7.68 12.02 6.38
CA ASP A 66 -7.66 12.72 5.09
C ASP A 66 -6.29 12.58 4.43
N SER A 67 -5.22 12.67 5.22
CA SER A 67 -3.87 12.41 4.75
C SER A 67 -3.66 10.94 4.36
N ALA A 68 -4.23 9.99 5.12
CA ALA A 68 -4.24 8.57 4.77
C ALA A 68 -4.98 8.31 3.45
N SER A 69 -6.13 8.95 3.26
CA SER A 69 -6.92 8.84 2.03
C SER A 69 -6.20 9.38 0.79
N ARG A 70 -5.34 10.39 0.95
CA ARG A 70 -4.50 10.88 -0.14
C ARG A 70 -3.35 9.92 -0.43
N LEU A 71 -2.60 9.53 0.59
CA LEU A 71 -1.38 8.74 0.43
C LEU A 71 -1.63 7.28 0.03
N ILE A 72 -2.81 6.71 0.32
CA ILE A 72 -3.13 5.35 -0.09
C ILE A 72 -3.11 5.20 -1.61
N VAL A 73 -3.45 6.25 -2.36
CA VAL A 73 -3.41 6.23 -3.83
C VAL A 73 -1.96 6.15 -4.33
N ALA A 74 -1.04 6.91 -3.76
CA ALA A 74 0.39 6.78 -4.06
C ALA A 74 0.93 5.39 -3.70
N ALA A 75 0.56 4.87 -2.54
CA ALA A 75 0.95 3.52 -2.13
C ALA A 75 0.39 2.45 -3.09
N ALA A 76 -0.85 2.61 -3.57
CA ALA A 76 -1.48 1.71 -4.54
C ALA A 76 -0.78 1.76 -5.90
N ARG A 77 -0.32 2.95 -6.32
CA ARG A 77 0.50 3.11 -7.54
C ARG A 77 1.83 2.38 -7.43
N LEU A 78 2.52 2.50 -6.29
CA LEU A 78 3.76 1.74 -6.03
C LEU A 78 3.49 0.23 -6.01
N ALA A 79 2.42 -0.21 -5.36
CA ALA A 79 2.01 -1.60 -5.33
C ALA A 79 1.69 -2.16 -6.73
N ALA A 80 1.14 -1.33 -7.62
CA ALA A 80 0.86 -1.66 -9.02
C ALA A 80 2.10 -1.60 -9.93
N GLY A 81 3.29 -1.25 -9.39
CA GLY A 81 4.53 -1.17 -10.15
C GLY A 81 4.73 0.13 -10.93
N PHE A 82 3.95 1.18 -10.64
CA PHE A 82 4.14 2.49 -11.24
C PHE A 82 5.25 3.26 -10.52
N PHE A 83 6.51 3.02 -10.92
CA PHE A 83 7.69 3.69 -10.35
C PHE A 83 8.10 4.98 -11.08
N ARG A 84 7.38 5.34 -12.14
CA ARG A 84 7.60 6.55 -12.94
C ARG A 84 6.29 7.35 -13.00
N PRO A 85 6.36 8.69 -13.09
CA PRO A 85 5.17 9.51 -13.30
C PRO A 85 4.37 8.98 -14.50
N THR A 86 3.09 8.69 -14.26
CA THR A 86 2.17 8.17 -15.27
C THR A 86 0.77 8.70 -15.04
N GLN A 87 0.06 8.92 -16.14
CA GLN A 87 -1.37 9.25 -16.12
C GLN A 87 -2.25 7.99 -16.05
N ARG A 88 -1.66 6.79 -16.09
CA ARG A 88 -2.40 5.54 -15.96
C ARG A 88 -2.95 5.41 -14.54
N SER A 89 -4.27 5.47 -14.42
CA SER A 89 -5.00 5.25 -13.17
C SER A 89 -5.68 3.89 -13.09
N VAL A 90 -5.53 3.07 -14.14
CA VAL A 90 -6.20 1.76 -14.26
C VAL A 90 -5.18 0.73 -14.76
N VAL A 91 -5.23 -0.46 -14.18
CA VAL A 91 -4.50 -1.65 -14.64
C VAL A 91 -5.52 -2.72 -14.99
N VAL A 92 -5.30 -3.44 -16.10
CA VAL A 92 -6.11 -4.62 -16.45
C VAL A 92 -5.31 -5.86 -16.07
N TRP A 93 -5.88 -6.69 -15.22
CA TRP A 93 -5.36 -8.03 -14.91
C TRP A 93 -6.02 -9.05 -15.83
N ILE A 94 -5.24 -10.03 -16.28
CA ILE A 94 -5.67 -11.07 -17.21
C ILE A 94 -5.37 -12.44 -16.60
N GLU A 95 -6.36 -13.33 -16.60
CA GLU A 95 -6.23 -14.73 -16.22
C GLU A 95 -7.07 -15.59 -17.17
N GLY A 96 -6.40 -16.27 -18.10
CA GLY A 96 -7.07 -16.94 -19.21
C GLY A 96 -7.90 -15.97 -20.04
N ASP A 97 -9.19 -16.25 -20.17
CA ASP A 97 -10.16 -15.40 -20.89
C ASP A 97 -10.83 -14.35 -19.97
N SER A 98 -10.43 -14.28 -18.70
CA SER A 98 -10.98 -13.32 -17.73
C SER A 98 -10.14 -12.05 -17.67
N GLU A 99 -10.81 -10.89 -17.69
CA GLU A 99 -10.18 -9.58 -17.55
C GLU A 99 -10.81 -8.81 -16.39
N LEU A 100 -9.98 -8.20 -15.54
CA LEU A 100 -10.41 -7.30 -14.46
C LEU A 100 -9.68 -5.96 -14.58
N ALA A 101 -10.42 -4.89 -14.82
CA ALA A 101 -9.89 -3.54 -14.66
C ALA A 101 -9.90 -3.15 -13.18
N VAL A 102 -8.75 -2.77 -12.65
CA VAL A 102 -8.56 -2.26 -11.29
C VAL A 102 -8.24 -0.77 -11.35
N GLU A 103 -9.10 0.06 -10.77
CA GLU A 103 -8.97 1.52 -10.80
C GLU A 103 -8.07 2.00 -9.66
N ILE A 104 -6.75 1.90 -9.85
CA ILE A 104 -5.70 2.29 -8.91
C ILE A 104 -5.90 3.72 -8.36
N GLY A 105 -6.30 4.66 -9.22
CA GLY A 105 -6.54 6.05 -8.82
C GLY A 105 -7.75 6.25 -7.89
N GLY A 106 -8.64 5.25 -7.81
CA GLY A 106 -9.84 5.28 -6.98
C GLY A 106 -9.73 4.45 -5.70
N VAL A 107 -8.55 3.88 -5.39
CA VAL A 107 -8.34 3.15 -4.15
C VAL A 107 -8.61 4.06 -2.96
N ARG A 108 -9.39 3.56 -2.00
CA ARG A 108 -9.78 4.28 -0.79
C ARG A 108 -9.43 3.48 0.45
N ILE A 109 -9.25 4.18 1.55
CA ILE A 109 -9.01 3.61 2.88
C ILE A 109 -10.07 4.13 3.85
N ASP A 110 -10.67 3.23 4.63
CA ASP A 110 -11.46 3.55 5.81
C ASP A 110 -10.76 3.01 7.05
N ILE A 111 -10.73 3.80 8.14
CA ILE A 111 -9.92 3.52 9.32
C ILE A 111 -10.83 3.47 10.55
N GLY A 112 -10.85 2.31 11.19
CA GLY A 112 -11.52 2.06 12.46
C GLY A 112 -10.54 1.83 13.61
N ASP A 113 -11.07 1.50 14.78
CA ASP A 113 -10.25 1.10 15.92
C ASP A 113 -9.73 -0.34 15.73
N GLY A 114 -8.42 -0.48 15.51
CA GLY A 114 -7.77 -1.76 15.18
C GLY A 114 -8.19 -2.36 13.82
N ARG A 115 -8.79 -1.56 12.93
CA ARG A 115 -9.30 -2.01 11.62
C ARG A 115 -8.90 -1.04 10.52
N VAL A 116 -8.48 -1.57 9.37
CA VAL A 116 -8.27 -0.82 8.13
C VAL A 116 -9.03 -1.52 7.01
N ASP A 117 -9.91 -0.81 6.32
CA ASP A 117 -10.61 -1.33 5.15
C ASP A 117 -10.05 -0.66 3.89
N LEU A 118 -9.53 -1.46 2.96
CA LEU A 118 -9.14 -0.98 1.63
C LEU A 118 -10.26 -1.27 0.64
N LEU A 119 -10.83 -0.21 0.08
CA LEU A 119 -11.79 -0.29 -1.02
C LEU A 119 -11.04 -0.20 -2.35
N LEU A 120 -11.22 -1.23 -3.17
CA LEU A 120 -10.64 -1.41 -4.49
C LEU A 120 -11.75 -1.32 -5.53
N PRO A 121 -11.88 -0.19 -6.26
CA PRO A 121 -12.82 -0.11 -7.35
C PRO A 121 -12.32 -0.96 -8.52
N VAL A 122 -13.19 -1.80 -9.01
CA VAL A 122 -12.91 -2.78 -10.06
C VAL A 122 -14.05 -2.81 -11.07
N ARG A 123 -13.78 -3.36 -12.26
CA ARG A 123 -14.80 -3.65 -13.26
C ARG A 123 -14.39 -4.82 -14.13
N CYS A 124 -15.33 -5.71 -14.39
CA CYS A 124 -15.32 -6.60 -15.55
C CYS A 124 -16.55 -6.36 -16.42
N ASP A 125 -16.58 -6.92 -17.62
CA ASP A 125 -17.69 -6.84 -18.57
C ASP A 125 -18.99 -7.44 -18.01
N GLN A 126 -18.91 -8.47 -17.17
CA GLN A 126 -20.09 -9.13 -16.62
C GLN A 126 -20.68 -8.42 -15.39
N THR A 127 -19.87 -7.77 -14.54
CA THR A 127 -20.36 -7.09 -13.32
C THR A 127 -20.55 -5.59 -13.48
N GLY A 128 -19.96 -4.97 -14.50
CA GLY A 128 -19.79 -3.52 -14.50
C GLY A 128 -18.91 -3.04 -13.34
N ALA A 129 -19.02 -1.75 -13.00
CA ALA A 129 -18.26 -1.17 -11.90
C ALA A 129 -18.73 -1.69 -10.54
N ALA A 130 -17.79 -2.08 -9.69
CA ALA A 130 -18.03 -2.58 -8.35
C ALA A 130 -16.88 -2.23 -7.41
N ASP A 131 -17.13 -2.25 -6.11
CA ASP A 131 -16.10 -2.16 -5.09
C ASP A 131 -15.81 -3.53 -4.49
N VAL A 132 -14.53 -3.85 -4.31
CA VAL A 132 -14.06 -4.96 -3.47
C VAL A 132 -13.41 -4.40 -2.21
N VAL A 133 -13.81 -4.90 -1.05
CA VAL A 133 -13.31 -4.45 0.26
C VAL A 133 -12.41 -5.52 0.88
N VAL A 134 -11.16 -5.16 1.15
CA VAL A 134 -10.21 -5.99 1.90
C VAL A 134 -10.04 -5.39 3.30
N THR A 135 -10.52 -6.11 4.31
CA THR A 135 -10.44 -5.69 5.72
C THR A 135 -9.21 -6.27 6.38
N PHE A 136 -8.43 -5.41 7.04
CA PHE A 136 -7.29 -5.77 7.88
C PHE A 136 -7.62 -5.51 9.34
N ALA A 137 -7.36 -6.51 10.20
CA ALA A 137 -7.21 -6.30 11.63
C ALA A 137 -5.74 -5.98 11.93
N VAL A 138 -5.50 -4.87 12.63
CA VAL A 138 -4.18 -4.33 13.01
C VAL A 138 -4.17 -3.99 14.50
N GLY A 139 -3.07 -3.42 15.02
CA GLY A 139 -3.05 -2.92 16.40
C GLY A 139 -4.08 -1.80 16.63
N ALA A 140 -4.72 -1.78 17.79
CA ALA A 140 -5.56 -0.65 18.23
C ALA A 140 -4.74 0.30 19.10
N SER A 141 -5.20 1.54 19.30
CA SER A 141 -4.47 2.53 20.14
C SER A 141 -4.18 2.01 21.55
N GLN A 142 -5.14 1.32 22.16
CA GLN A 142 -5.04 0.76 23.52
C GLN A 142 -4.46 -0.66 23.54
N ARG A 143 -4.30 -1.29 22.38
CA ARG A 143 -3.81 -2.66 22.21
C ARG A 143 -2.88 -2.74 21.00
N PRO A 144 -1.66 -2.16 21.11
CA PRO A 144 -0.65 -2.26 20.07
C PRO A 144 -0.30 -3.73 19.79
N ALA A 145 -0.01 -4.04 18.54
CA ALA A 145 0.28 -5.40 18.08
C ALA A 145 1.59 -5.52 17.30
N GLY A 146 2.48 -4.51 17.38
CA GLY A 146 3.64 -4.42 16.49
C GLY A 146 3.21 -4.36 15.02
N LEU A 147 4.02 -4.93 14.11
CA LEU A 147 3.68 -5.04 12.68
C LEU A 147 2.78 -6.26 12.38
N TYR A 148 2.00 -6.72 13.36
CA TYR A 148 1.02 -7.77 13.14
C TYR A 148 -0.21 -7.19 12.44
N ALA A 149 -0.56 -7.78 11.30
CA ALA A 149 -1.80 -7.53 10.61
C ALA A 149 -2.36 -8.85 10.08
N SER A 150 -3.68 -8.95 10.00
CA SER A 150 -4.36 -10.13 9.45
C SER A 150 -5.55 -9.69 8.62
N THR A 151 -5.89 -10.48 7.58
CA THR A 151 -7.03 -10.22 6.71
C THR A 151 -7.76 -11.52 6.42
N LEU A 152 -9.02 -11.41 6.02
CA LEU A 152 -9.80 -12.56 5.57
C LEU A 152 -9.24 -13.08 4.24
N ARG A 153 -9.24 -14.39 4.06
CA ARG A 153 -8.84 -15.01 2.78
C ARG A 153 -9.73 -14.59 1.62
N ARG A 154 -11.01 -14.35 1.90
CA ARG A 154 -11.98 -13.88 0.91
C ARG A 154 -12.39 -12.45 1.24
N PRO A 155 -12.13 -11.49 0.35
CA PRO A 155 -12.60 -10.13 0.52
C PRO A 155 -14.10 -10.02 0.22
N THR A 156 -14.69 -8.89 0.58
CA THR A 156 -16.12 -8.62 0.34
C THR A 156 -16.31 -7.98 -1.03
N GLY A 157 -17.19 -8.51 -1.86
CA GLY A 157 -17.49 -7.96 -3.18
C GLY A 157 -18.35 -8.90 -4.03
N PRO A 158 -18.61 -8.59 -5.31
CA PRO A 158 -19.36 -9.45 -6.20
C PRO A 158 -18.73 -10.84 -6.32
N LYS A 159 -19.51 -11.89 -6.09
CA LYS A 159 -19.03 -13.28 -6.07
C LYS A 159 -18.23 -13.66 -7.31
N LEU A 160 -18.66 -13.22 -8.50
CA LEU A 160 -17.97 -13.50 -9.76
C LEU A 160 -16.53 -12.94 -9.77
N ILE A 161 -16.32 -11.76 -9.21
CA ILE A 161 -14.98 -11.16 -9.10
C ILE A 161 -14.17 -11.90 -8.04
N ILE A 162 -14.77 -12.16 -6.87
CA ILE A 162 -14.05 -12.76 -5.74
C ILE A 162 -13.61 -14.19 -6.03
N ASP A 163 -14.42 -14.99 -6.72
CA ASP A 163 -14.09 -16.38 -7.02
C ASP A 163 -12.88 -16.51 -7.97
N THR A 164 -12.68 -15.55 -8.88
CA THR A 164 -11.53 -15.55 -9.80
C THR A 164 -10.35 -14.74 -9.26
N TRP A 165 -10.60 -13.54 -8.76
CA TRP A 165 -9.56 -12.54 -8.47
C TRP A 165 -9.29 -12.31 -6.99
N GLY A 166 -10.02 -12.98 -6.10
CA GLY A 166 -9.98 -12.72 -4.65
C GLY A 166 -8.56 -12.74 -4.07
N ASP A 167 -7.77 -13.75 -4.41
CA ASP A 167 -6.39 -13.89 -3.92
C ASP A 167 -5.49 -12.76 -4.43
N ALA A 168 -5.60 -12.40 -5.72
CA ALA A 168 -4.83 -11.31 -6.31
C ALA A 168 -5.21 -9.95 -5.70
N LEU A 169 -6.50 -9.70 -5.45
CA LEU A 169 -6.99 -8.47 -4.82
C LEU A 169 -6.52 -8.37 -3.36
N VAL A 170 -6.54 -9.46 -2.61
CA VAL A 170 -5.98 -9.51 -1.24
C VAL A 170 -4.47 -9.26 -1.25
N ALA A 171 -3.74 -9.87 -2.17
CA ALA A 171 -2.29 -9.64 -2.31
C ALA A 171 -1.97 -8.18 -2.66
N PHE A 172 -2.73 -7.58 -3.58
CA PHE A 172 -2.59 -6.18 -3.96
C PHE A 172 -2.90 -5.23 -2.79
N ALA A 173 -3.97 -5.49 -2.04
CA ALA A 173 -4.31 -4.73 -0.84
C ALA A 173 -3.21 -4.82 0.24
N TRP A 174 -2.66 -6.02 0.47
CA TRP A 174 -1.52 -6.21 1.36
C TRP A 174 -0.32 -5.39 0.93
N LYS A 175 0.05 -5.49 -0.36
CA LYS A 175 1.19 -4.74 -0.90
C LYS A 175 0.97 -3.24 -0.77
N THR A 176 -0.25 -2.76 -1.04
CA THR A 176 -0.62 -1.35 -0.88
C THR A 176 -0.45 -0.87 0.56
N LEU A 177 -0.96 -1.62 1.55
CA LEU A 177 -0.82 -1.26 2.96
C LEU A 177 0.65 -1.28 3.42
N LEU A 178 1.43 -2.26 2.95
CA LEU A 178 2.86 -2.36 3.25
C LEU A 178 3.68 -1.24 2.62
N GLU A 179 3.34 -0.82 1.40
CA GLU A 179 3.96 0.35 0.77
C GLU A 179 3.64 1.61 1.57
N LEU A 180 2.37 1.84 1.93
CA LEU A 180 1.99 2.99 2.75
C LEU A 180 2.81 3.03 4.05
N ALA A 181 2.87 1.91 4.78
CA ALA A 181 3.60 1.83 6.04
C ALA A 181 5.12 2.05 5.87
N SER A 182 5.70 1.47 4.82
CA SER A 182 7.14 1.58 4.54
C SER A 182 7.55 2.98 4.10
N GLN A 183 6.74 3.62 3.25
CA GLN A 183 7.00 4.99 2.79
C GLN A 183 6.86 5.99 3.95
N LEU A 184 5.88 5.83 4.83
CA LEU A 184 5.73 6.68 6.01
C LEU A 184 6.91 6.53 6.98
N ALA A 185 7.33 5.29 7.26
CA ALA A 185 8.49 5.04 8.11
C ALA A 185 9.77 5.65 7.52
N GLY A 186 10.02 5.46 6.22
CA GLY A 186 11.24 5.98 5.57
C GLY A 186 11.23 7.49 5.34
N ALA A 187 10.13 8.03 4.81
CA ALA A 187 10.08 9.43 4.40
C ALA A 187 9.91 10.39 5.58
N ILE A 188 9.09 10.01 6.58
CA ILE A 188 8.80 10.84 7.76
C ILE A 188 9.69 10.45 8.94
N GLY A 189 9.86 9.15 9.19
CA GLY A 189 10.75 8.67 10.25
C GLY A 189 12.23 8.94 9.94
N GLY A 190 12.60 9.00 8.66
CA GLY A 190 13.92 9.44 8.21
C GLY A 190 14.89 8.28 8.01
N LYS A 191 16.11 8.45 8.51
CA LYS A 191 17.22 7.51 8.29
C LYS A 191 17.90 7.12 9.60
N ASP A 192 18.41 5.89 9.63
CA ASP A 192 19.29 5.42 10.70
C ASP A 192 20.70 6.05 10.58
N GLY A 193 21.56 5.80 11.58
CA GLY A 193 22.95 6.29 11.58
C GLY A 193 23.84 5.80 10.43
N ARG A 194 23.34 4.88 9.61
CA ARG A 194 24.02 4.36 8.42
C ARG A 194 23.43 4.94 7.12
N GLY A 195 22.43 5.82 7.23
CA GLY A 195 21.76 6.45 6.10
C GLY A 195 20.69 5.59 5.43
N ASN A 196 20.30 4.43 6.01
CA ASN A 196 19.18 3.64 5.49
C ASN A 196 17.86 4.23 5.95
N LEU A 197 16.83 4.14 5.10
CA LEU A 197 15.46 4.49 5.49
C LEU A 197 14.99 3.62 6.66
N LEU A 198 14.31 4.24 7.64
CA LEU A 198 13.68 3.50 8.72
C LEU A 198 12.61 2.53 8.20
N VAL A 199 12.29 1.53 9.02
CA VAL A 199 11.27 0.50 8.73
C VAL A 199 10.11 0.59 9.72
N PRO A 200 8.90 0.19 9.33
CA PRO A 200 7.79 0.12 10.27
C PRO A 200 8.02 -1.04 11.25
N ALA A 201 8.01 -0.74 12.55
CA ALA A 201 8.02 -1.74 13.62
C ALA A 201 6.62 -1.99 14.20
N GLU A 202 5.72 -1.00 14.08
CA GLU A 202 4.33 -1.10 14.51
C GLU A 202 3.40 -0.39 13.55
N LEU A 203 2.19 -0.95 13.37
CA LEU A 203 1.07 -0.31 12.69
C LEU A 203 -0.16 -0.36 13.60
N ARG A 204 -0.73 0.80 13.88
CA ARG A 204 -1.98 0.97 14.62
C ARG A 204 -3.01 1.73 13.79
N ALA A 205 -4.28 1.40 14.01
CA ALA A 205 -5.42 2.12 13.48
C ALA A 205 -6.33 2.57 14.62
N SER A 206 -6.81 3.80 14.53
CA SER A 206 -7.88 4.35 15.34
C SER A 206 -8.79 5.21 14.45
N ARG A 207 -9.92 5.67 14.98
CA ARG A 207 -10.76 6.64 14.26
C ARG A 207 -10.07 7.98 13.98
N GLU A 208 -8.99 8.27 14.70
CA GLU A 208 -8.18 9.46 14.48
C GLU A 208 -7.16 9.26 13.35
N GLY A 209 -6.95 8.03 12.88
CA GLY A 209 -6.10 7.74 11.73
C GLY A 209 -5.16 6.55 11.93
N LEU A 210 -4.09 6.53 11.14
CA LEU A 210 -3.03 5.52 11.21
C LEU A 210 -1.87 6.04 12.03
N THR A 211 -1.29 5.17 12.85
CA THR A 211 -0.07 5.47 13.58
C THR A 211 0.96 4.40 13.29
N ILE A 212 2.15 4.81 12.86
CA ILE A 212 3.27 3.92 12.59
C ILE A 212 4.38 4.22 13.59
N LEU A 213 5.03 3.19 14.11
CA LEU A 213 6.27 3.34 14.87
C LEU A 213 7.46 3.02 13.95
N PRO A 214 8.24 4.01 13.50
CA PRO A 214 9.45 3.78 12.75
C PRO A 214 10.57 3.22 13.64
N MET A 215 11.45 2.41 13.06
CA MET A 215 12.60 1.81 13.73
C MET A 215 13.82 1.76 12.81
N GLY A 216 15.01 1.92 13.39
CA GLY A 216 16.29 1.71 12.71
C GLY A 216 16.43 0.25 12.24
N ARG A 217 16.96 0.04 11.02
CA ARG A 217 17.05 -1.30 10.44
C ARG A 217 18.04 -2.17 11.19
N PHE A 218 17.56 -3.31 11.69
CA PHE A 218 18.43 -4.32 12.26
C PHE A 218 19.09 -5.18 11.18
N ARG A 219 20.40 -5.39 11.27
CA ARG A 219 21.11 -6.33 10.39
C ARG A 219 21.40 -7.62 11.15
N PHE A 220 20.89 -8.73 10.64
CA PHE A 220 21.42 -10.04 10.98
C PHE A 220 22.79 -10.17 10.31
N ALA A 221 23.87 -9.98 11.06
CA ALA A 221 25.19 -10.37 10.60
C ALA A 221 25.19 -11.89 10.49
N GLY A 222 25.35 -12.43 9.28
CA GLY A 222 25.34 -13.86 8.99
C GLY A 222 26.51 -14.67 9.58
N SER A 223 27.13 -14.22 10.68
CA SER A 223 27.98 -15.08 11.48
C SER A 223 27.11 -15.79 12.50
N SER A 224 26.80 -17.05 12.23
CA SER A 224 26.32 -18.01 13.21
C SER A 224 27.37 -18.16 14.31
N GLY A 225 27.35 -17.27 15.30
CA GLY A 225 28.12 -17.37 16.54
C GLY A 225 27.66 -18.52 17.45
N LEU A 226 26.77 -19.40 16.96
CA LEU A 226 26.47 -20.69 17.56
C LEU A 226 27.72 -21.57 17.49
N LYS A 227 28.58 -21.46 18.50
CA LYS A 227 29.62 -22.45 18.78
C LYS A 227 28.91 -23.80 18.92
N SER A 228 29.23 -24.76 18.05
CA SER A 228 28.83 -26.14 18.26
C SER A 228 29.38 -26.57 19.61
N ARG A 229 28.48 -26.88 20.56
CA ARG A 229 28.87 -27.57 21.79
C ARG A 229 29.22 -28.99 21.37
N THR A 230 30.49 -29.26 21.13
CA THR A 230 30.99 -30.63 21.05
C THR A 230 30.81 -31.24 22.44
N VAL A 231 29.75 -32.04 22.59
CA VAL A 231 29.60 -32.90 23.75
C VAL A 231 30.68 -33.97 23.61
N THR A 232 31.62 -33.97 24.56
CA THR A 232 32.61 -35.05 24.73
C THR A 232 32.08 -35.97 25.82
#